data_AF-A0A4Z2DCQ3-F1
#
_entry.id   AF-A0A4Z2DCQ3-F1
#
_cell.length_a   1.000
_cell.length_b   1.000
_cell.length_c   1.000
_cell.angle_alpha   90.00
_cell.angle_beta   90.00
_cell.angle_gamma   90.00
#
_symmetry.space_group_name_H-M   'P 1'
#
loop_
_entity.id
_entity.type
_entity.pdbx_description
1 polymer ?
#
loop_
_entity_poly.entity_id
_entity_poly.type
_entity_poly.pdbx_seq_one_letter_code
_entity_poly.pdbx_strand_id
1 'polypeptide(L)'
;MYVLHSFTLSVISLIGVEDFVSVFIAGGIFSNYVSLINRLLRKSTFPSLGASGGICAIIGAFSILQPNARLCIPFVVDIIPHSFQASSAAWAILCFEIFGTIFLARRSALDHAAHAGGLIFGMMYGMNGAEYIWERRRAVLSWWKNIRDKK
;
A
#
# COMPACT_ATOMS: atom_id res chain seq x y z
N MET A 1 -7.33 -12.52 6.05
CA MET A 1 -6.59 -11.59 5.16
C MET A 1 -5.97 -12.38 4.00
N TYR A 2 -6.79 -12.93 3.08
CA TYR A 2 -6.29 -13.81 2.00
C TYR A 2 -5.30 -13.09 1.07
N VAL A 3 -5.68 -11.89 0.59
CA VAL A 3 -4.83 -11.09 -0.30
C VAL A 3 -3.47 -10.82 0.32
N LEU A 4 -3.42 -10.32 1.55
CA LEU A 4 -2.15 -10.05 2.25
C LEU A 4 -1.26 -11.30 2.30
N HIS A 5 -1.84 -12.45 2.68
CA HIS A 5 -1.12 -13.72 2.74
C HIS A 5 -0.52 -14.11 1.39
N SER A 6 -1.24 -13.95 0.28
CA SER A 6 -0.76 -14.26 -1.08
C SER A 6 0.46 -13.44 -1.50
N PHE A 7 0.64 -12.22 -0.98
CA PHE A 7 1.79 -11.37 -1.31
C PHE A 7 2.91 -11.43 -0.27
N THR A 8 2.65 -11.94 0.94
CA THR A 8 3.56 -11.82 2.09
C THR A 8 4.93 -12.45 1.80
N LEU A 9 4.97 -13.73 1.41
CA LEU A 9 6.24 -14.42 1.16
C LEU A 9 7.03 -13.78 0.01
N SER A 10 6.34 -13.44 -1.09
CA SER A 10 6.96 -12.82 -2.25
C SER A 10 7.58 -11.46 -1.90
N VAL A 11 6.86 -10.60 -1.19
CA VAL A 11 7.37 -9.26 -0.85
C VAL A 11 8.49 -9.36 0.20
N ILE A 12 8.33 -10.18 1.24
CA ILE A 12 9.39 -10.41 2.23
C ILE A 12 10.67 -10.92 1.55
N SER A 13 10.57 -11.79 0.55
CA SER A 13 11.75 -12.26 -0.18
C SER A 13 12.48 -11.16 -0.97
N LEU A 14 11.78 -10.07 -1.32
CA LEU A 14 12.34 -8.95 -2.08
C LEU A 14 12.96 -7.88 -1.17
N ILE A 15 12.33 -7.57 -0.04
CA ILE A 15 12.71 -6.41 0.80
C ILE A 15 13.06 -6.74 2.25
N GLY A 16 12.85 -7.98 2.69
CA GLY A 16 13.01 -8.37 4.09
C GLY A 16 11.74 -8.15 4.92
N VAL A 17 11.74 -8.69 6.15
CA VAL A 17 10.58 -8.68 7.06
C VAL A 17 10.38 -7.29 7.64
N GLU A 18 11.47 -6.60 7.97
CA GLU A 18 11.48 -5.28 8.59
C GLU A 18 10.82 -4.25 7.68
N ASP A 19 11.21 -4.24 6.41
CA ASP A 19 10.66 -3.34 5.42
C ASP A 19 9.23 -3.73 5.05
N PHE A 20 8.90 -5.03 4.95
CA PHE A 20 7.51 -5.47 4.75
C PHE A 20 6.57 -4.94 5.84
N VAL A 21 6.94 -5.12 7.10
CA VAL A 21 6.14 -4.63 8.24
C VAL A 21 6.06 -3.11 8.23
N SER A 22 7.17 -2.43 7.93
CA SER A 22 7.23 -0.98 7.84
C SER A 22 6.32 -0.43 6.74
N VAL A 23 6.34 -1.01 5.56
CA VAL A 23 5.46 -0.61 4.43
C VAL A 23 4.00 -0.86 4.77
N PHE A 24 3.67 -2.02 5.36
CA PHE A 24 2.30 -2.32 5.75
C PHE A 24 1.75 -1.33 6.78
N ILE A 25 2.52 -1.04 7.84
CA ILE A 25 2.10 -0.13 8.91
C ILE A 25 2.10 1.33 8.42
N ALA A 26 3.20 1.80 7.83
CA ALA A 26 3.31 3.19 7.39
C ALA A 26 2.35 3.50 6.23
N GLY A 27 2.20 2.57 5.28
CA GLY A 27 1.20 2.67 4.22
C GLY A 27 -0.24 2.61 4.77
N GLY A 28 -0.48 1.80 5.79
CA GLY A 28 -1.72 1.81 6.56
C GLY A 28 -2.00 3.19 7.18
N ILE A 29 -1.04 3.78 7.89
CA ILE A 29 -1.21 5.11 8.50
C ILE A 29 -1.45 6.18 7.42
N PHE A 30 -0.62 6.18 6.36
CA PHE A 30 -0.72 7.15 5.27
C PHE A 30 -2.06 7.04 4.52
N SER A 31 -2.51 5.84 4.20
CA SER A 31 -3.80 5.61 3.54
C SER A 31 -4.98 6.12 4.39
N ASN A 32 -4.98 5.85 5.69
CA ASN A 32 -6.02 6.35 6.59
C ASN A 32 -5.99 7.87 6.70
N TYR A 33 -4.79 8.49 6.67
CA TYR A 33 -4.64 9.94 6.60
C TYR A 33 -5.23 10.54 5.31
N VAL A 34 -4.93 9.94 4.14
CA VAL A 34 -5.52 10.35 2.86
C VAL A 34 -7.04 10.25 2.88
N SER A 35 -7.58 9.17 3.44
CA SER A 35 -9.02 9.02 3.59
C SER A 35 -9.64 10.07 4.51
N LEU A 36 -8.99 10.36 5.65
CA LEU A 36 -9.43 11.40 6.57
C LEU A 36 -9.53 12.76 5.86
N ILE A 37 -8.51 13.15 5.11
CA ILE A 37 -8.54 14.38 4.30
C ILE A 37 -9.72 14.34 3.32
N ASN A 38 -9.88 13.26 2.55
CA ASN A 38 -10.97 13.15 1.58
C ASN A 38 -12.36 13.26 2.25
N ARG A 39 -12.52 12.72 3.45
CA ARG A 39 -13.78 12.81 4.21
C ARG A 39 -14.05 14.18 4.77
N LEU A 40 -13.03 14.88 5.25
CA LEU A 40 -13.12 16.28 5.68
C LEU A 40 -13.58 17.15 4.50
N LEU A 41 -12.97 16.98 3.33
CA LEU A 41 -13.34 17.72 2.12
C LEU A 41 -14.78 17.41 1.65
N ARG A 42 -15.24 16.17 1.81
CA ARG A 42 -16.59 15.74 1.43
C ARG A 42 -17.65 15.91 2.52
N LYS A 43 -17.25 16.37 3.72
CA LYS A 43 -18.11 16.46 4.92
C LYS A 43 -18.83 15.13 5.23
N SER A 44 -18.13 14.01 5.08
CA SER A 44 -18.67 12.67 5.34
C SER A 44 -18.41 12.23 6.78
N THR A 45 -19.41 11.68 7.45
CA THR A 45 -19.33 11.16 8.83
C THR A 45 -19.11 9.64 8.90
N PHE A 46 -19.09 8.96 7.74
CA PHE A 46 -18.84 7.52 7.71
C PHE A 46 -17.41 7.22 8.20
N PRO A 47 -17.23 6.23 9.09
CA PRO A 47 -15.91 5.86 9.61
C PRO A 47 -15.01 5.33 8.48
N SER A 48 -13.72 5.66 8.55
CA SER A 48 -12.68 5.16 7.65
C SER A 48 -11.54 4.58 8.45
N LEU A 49 -11.62 3.29 8.70
CA LEU A 49 -10.55 2.55 9.34
C LEU A 49 -10.51 1.16 8.70
N GLY A 50 -9.39 0.82 8.09
CA GLY A 50 -9.23 -0.47 7.44
C GLY A 50 -7.77 -0.87 7.25
N ALA A 51 -7.48 -2.14 7.49
CA ALA A 51 -6.21 -2.76 7.12
C ALA A 51 -6.02 -2.85 5.59
N SER A 52 -7.09 -2.66 4.82
CA SER A 52 -7.06 -2.72 3.35
C SER A 52 -6.13 -1.68 2.74
N GLY A 53 -6.02 -0.48 3.31
CA GLY A 53 -5.05 0.53 2.84
C GLY A 53 -3.59 0.07 2.96
N GLY A 54 -3.25 -0.63 4.04
CA GLY A 54 -1.94 -1.27 4.20
C GLY A 54 -1.71 -2.42 3.21
N ILE A 55 -2.77 -3.19 2.90
CA ILE A 55 -2.70 -4.22 1.84
C ILE A 55 -2.45 -3.56 0.47
N CYS A 56 -3.14 -2.46 0.16
CA CYS A 56 -2.91 -1.70 -1.06
C CYS A 56 -1.47 -1.20 -1.15
N ALA A 57 -0.86 -0.78 -0.04
CA ALA A 57 0.56 -0.43 -0.01
C ALA A 57 1.49 -1.62 -0.33
N ILE A 58 1.21 -2.80 0.20
CA ILE A 58 1.97 -4.02 -0.15
C ILE A 58 1.81 -4.38 -1.63
N ILE A 59 0.60 -4.28 -2.18
CA ILE A 59 0.36 -4.50 -3.61
C ILE A 59 1.12 -3.47 -4.45
N GLY A 60 1.07 -2.20 -4.08
CA GLY A 60 1.77 -1.13 -4.80
C GLY A 60 3.28 -1.32 -4.82
N ALA A 61 3.86 -1.68 -3.67
CA ALA A 61 5.27 -1.98 -3.56
C ALA A 61 5.65 -3.19 -4.43
N PHE A 62 4.91 -4.29 -4.31
CA PHE A 62 5.12 -5.50 -5.11
C PHE A 62 5.07 -5.21 -6.61
N SER A 63 4.09 -4.42 -7.06
CA SER A 63 3.90 -4.10 -8.48
C SER A 63 5.04 -3.27 -9.09
N ILE A 64 5.80 -2.54 -8.28
CA ILE A 64 7.00 -1.84 -8.74
C ILE A 64 8.25 -2.71 -8.61
N LEU A 65 8.39 -3.44 -7.50
CA LEU A 65 9.55 -4.31 -7.25
C LEU A 65 9.57 -5.51 -8.19
N GLN A 66 8.41 -5.98 -8.63
CA GLN A 66 8.29 -7.11 -9.54
C GLN A 66 7.21 -6.88 -10.62
N PRO A 67 7.46 -5.95 -11.56
CA PRO A 67 6.44 -5.45 -12.47
C PRO A 67 5.94 -6.49 -13.47
N ASN A 68 6.79 -7.46 -13.82
CA ASN A 68 6.50 -8.53 -14.77
C ASN A 68 5.83 -9.75 -14.12
N ALA A 69 5.68 -9.78 -12.78
CA ALA A 69 4.97 -10.87 -12.11
C ALA A 69 3.55 -10.99 -12.65
N ARG A 70 3.08 -12.23 -12.81
CA ARG A 70 1.73 -12.53 -13.28
C ARG A 70 0.80 -12.67 -12.09
N LEU A 71 -0.21 -11.83 -12.05
CA LEU A 71 -1.28 -11.84 -11.07
C LEU A 71 -2.58 -12.31 -11.74
N CYS A 72 -3.46 -12.91 -10.95
CA CYS A 72 -4.81 -13.28 -11.35
C CYS A 72 -5.77 -12.91 -10.22
N ILE A 73 -7.06 -12.84 -10.55
CA ILE A 73 -8.12 -12.69 -9.55
C ILE A 73 -8.34 -14.08 -8.92
N PRO A 74 -8.11 -14.23 -7.61
CA PRO A 74 -8.32 -15.49 -6.91
C PRO A 74 -9.74 -16.02 -7.13
N PHE A 75 -9.90 -17.35 -7.21
CA PHE A 75 -11.17 -18.06 -7.43
C PHE A 75 -11.84 -17.86 -8.80
N VAL A 76 -11.59 -16.75 -9.49
CA VAL A 76 -12.08 -16.52 -10.86
C VAL A 76 -11.21 -17.25 -11.89
N VAL A 77 -9.91 -17.34 -11.62
CA VAL A 77 -8.94 -18.00 -12.51
C VAL A 77 -9.27 -19.47 -12.77
N ASP A 78 -9.92 -20.14 -11.81
CA ASP A 78 -10.31 -21.55 -11.89
C ASP A 78 -11.48 -21.77 -12.88
N ILE A 79 -12.24 -20.71 -13.20
CA ILE A 79 -13.36 -20.74 -14.14
C ILE A 79 -12.95 -20.14 -15.49
N ILE A 80 -12.26 -19.00 -15.45
CA ILE A 80 -11.84 -18.24 -16.63
C ILE A 80 -10.33 -18.03 -16.53
N PRO A 81 -9.51 -18.74 -17.31
CA PRO A 81 -8.06 -18.56 -17.30
C PRO A 81 -7.68 -17.13 -17.70
N HIS A 82 -6.98 -16.43 -16.81
CA HIS A 82 -6.51 -15.07 -17.07
C HIS A 82 -5.24 -14.77 -16.25
N SER A 83 -4.40 -13.89 -16.76
CA SER A 83 -3.30 -13.31 -16.00
C SER A 83 -2.96 -11.93 -16.50
N PHE A 84 -2.50 -11.07 -15.60
CA PHE A 84 -2.09 -9.71 -15.90
C PHE A 84 -0.76 -9.41 -15.23
N GLN A 85 0.02 -8.49 -15.80
CA GLN A 85 1.26 -8.04 -15.19
C GLN A 85 0.95 -7.25 -13.92
N ALA A 86 1.79 -7.39 -12.90
CA ALA A 86 1.62 -6.71 -11.62
C ALA A 86 1.62 -5.18 -11.78
N SER A 87 2.45 -4.65 -12.69
CA SER A 87 2.48 -3.24 -13.05
C SER A 87 1.15 -2.75 -13.63
N SER A 88 0.60 -3.48 -14.62
CA SER A 88 -0.70 -3.16 -15.22
C SER A 88 -1.84 -3.28 -14.21
N ALA A 89 -1.79 -4.28 -13.32
CA ALA A 89 -2.77 -4.46 -12.25
C ALA A 89 -2.82 -3.27 -11.31
N ALA A 90 -1.64 -2.78 -10.86
CA ALA A 90 -1.56 -1.62 -9.99
C ALA A 90 -2.17 -0.38 -10.65
N TRP A 91 -1.83 -0.10 -11.91
CA TRP A 91 -2.44 1.04 -12.62
C TRP A 91 -3.95 0.89 -12.80
N ALA A 92 -4.44 -0.31 -13.13
CA ALA A 92 -5.87 -0.56 -13.26
C ALA A 92 -6.61 -0.36 -11.92
N ILE A 93 -6.07 -0.89 -10.81
CA ILE A 93 -6.62 -0.70 -9.47
C ILE A 93 -6.58 0.79 -9.11
N LEU A 94 -5.46 1.48 -9.33
CA LEU A 94 -5.33 2.91 -9.01
C LEU A 94 -6.37 3.75 -9.77
N CYS A 95 -6.52 3.53 -11.07
CA CYS A 95 -7.53 4.21 -11.89
C CYS A 95 -8.94 3.93 -11.37
N PHE A 96 -9.25 2.68 -11.00
CA PHE A 96 -10.54 2.32 -10.44
C PHE A 96 -10.80 2.98 -9.09
N GLU A 97 -9.80 3.04 -8.20
CA GLU A 97 -9.91 3.67 -6.88
C GLU A 97 -10.03 5.20 -6.99
N ILE A 98 -9.35 5.84 -7.94
CA ILE A 98 -9.51 7.27 -8.23
C ILE A 98 -10.92 7.54 -8.77
N PHE A 99 -11.38 6.74 -9.73
CA PHE A 99 -12.74 6.82 -10.25
C PHE A 99 -13.77 6.63 -9.12
N GLY A 100 -13.57 5.63 -8.28
CA GLY A 100 -14.42 5.35 -7.12
C GLY A 100 -14.46 6.51 -6.13
N THR A 101 -13.31 7.12 -5.87
CA THR A 101 -13.20 8.31 -5.02
C THR A 101 -14.00 9.47 -5.59
N ILE A 102 -13.94 9.72 -6.90
CA ILE A 102 -14.61 10.86 -7.53
C ILE A 102 -16.12 10.62 -7.64
N PHE A 103 -16.53 9.47 -8.18
CA PHE A 103 -17.90 9.23 -8.65
C PHE A 103 -18.73 8.35 -7.70
N LEU A 104 -18.10 7.43 -6.96
CA LEU A 104 -18.79 6.40 -6.17
C LEU A 104 -18.71 6.63 -4.66
N ALA A 105 -17.87 7.56 -4.18
CA ALA A 105 -17.57 7.72 -2.75
C ALA A 105 -18.77 7.96 -1.82
N ARG A 106 -19.92 8.43 -2.33
CA ARG A 106 -21.16 8.58 -1.53
C ARG A 106 -22.03 7.33 -1.47
N ARG A 107 -21.86 6.41 -2.41
CA ARG A 107 -22.70 5.21 -2.59
C ARG A 107 -21.95 3.91 -2.32
N SER A 108 -20.62 3.96 -2.39
CA SER A 108 -19.74 2.84 -2.12
C SER A 108 -19.49 2.72 -0.62
N ALA A 109 -19.55 1.49 -0.11
CA ALA A 109 -19.08 1.16 1.23
C ALA A 109 -17.54 1.06 1.31
N LEU A 110 -16.85 1.11 0.16
CA LEU A 110 -15.39 1.04 0.10
C LEU A 110 -14.75 2.42 0.29
N ASP A 111 -13.66 2.42 1.04
CA ASP A 111 -12.84 3.60 1.24
C ASP A 111 -11.83 3.77 0.10
N HIS A 112 -12.35 4.24 -1.03
CA HIS A 112 -11.56 4.37 -2.25
C HIS A 112 -10.34 5.29 -2.12
N ALA A 113 -10.46 6.33 -1.29
CA ALA A 113 -9.36 7.26 -1.05
C ALA A 113 -8.23 6.61 -0.24
N ALA A 114 -8.55 5.78 0.75
CA ALA A 114 -7.51 5.01 1.45
C ALA A 114 -6.83 4.01 0.52
N HIS A 115 -7.59 3.27 -0.29
CA HIS A 115 -7.00 2.29 -1.20
C HIS A 115 -6.05 2.96 -2.22
N ALA A 116 -6.47 4.06 -2.84
CA ALA A 116 -5.61 4.84 -3.74
C ALA A 116 -4.36 5.37 -3.01
N GLY A 117 -4.53 5.96 -1.83
CA GLY A 117 -3.43 6.50 -1.03
C GLY A 117 -2.42 5.44 -0.60
N GLY A 118 -2.90 4.27 -0.17
CA GLY A 118 -2.06 3.13 0.18
C GLY A 118 -1.30 2.60 -1.03
N LEU A 119 -1.98 2.41 -2.16
CA LEU A 119 -1.36 1.93 -3.40
C LEU A 119 -0.26 2.86 -3.89
N ILE A 120 -0.52 4.18 -3.91
CA ILE A 120 0.49 5.19 -4.27
C ILE A 120 1.68 5.14 -3.31
N PHE A 121 1.45 5.07 -2.00
CA PHE A 121 2.53 4.97 -1.01
C PHE A 121 3.42 3.75 -1.28
N GLY A 122 2.80 2.59 -1.53
CA GLY A 122 3.49 1.37 -1.90
C GLY A 122 4.34 1.51 -3.15
N MET A 123 3.77 2.08 -4.22
CA MET A 123 4.49 2.32 -5.48
C MET A 123 5.69 3.23 -5.26
N MET A 124 5.54 4.32 -4.50
CA MET A 124 6.65 5.22 -4.15
C MET A 124 7.73 4.50 -3.35
N TYR A 125 7.35 3.61 -2.43
CA TYR A 125 8.31 2.79 -1.71
C TYR A 125 9.10 1.87 -2.66
N GLY A 126 8.41 1.19 -3.57
CA GLY A 126 9.05 0.27 -4.52
C GLY A 126 9.96 0.96 -5.54
N MET A 127 9.72 2.24 -5.84
CA MET A 127 10.60 3.02 -6.73
C MET A 127 11.93 3.32 -6.05
N ASN A 128 11.91 4.08 -4.95
CA ASN A 128 13.12 4.63 -4.32
C ASN A 128 13.08 4.59 -2.78
N GLY A 129 12.00 4.07 -2.17
CA GLY A 129 11.75 4.22 -0.74
C GLY A 129 12.74 3.47 0.14
N ALA A 130 13.13 2.27 -0.25
CA ALA A 130 14.14 1.50 0.47
C ALA A 130 15.47 2.28 0.55
N GLU A 131 15.99 2.71 -0.60
CA GLU A 131 17.24 3.48 -0.67
C GLU A 131 17.20 4.72 0.23
N TYR A 132 16.13 5.52 0.11
CA TYR A 132 15.99 6.76 0.89
C TYR A 132 15.90 6.53 2.42
N ILE A 133 15.26 5.44 2.85
CA ILE A 133 15.17 5.06 4.26
C ILE A 133 16.55 4.58 4.76
N TRP A 134 17.19 3.69 4.03
CA TRP A 134 18.44 3.06 4.44
C TRP A 134 19.62 4.05 4.45
N GLU A 135 19.65 5.02 3.54
CA GLU A 135 20.63 6.12 3.57
C GLU A 135 20.54 6.95 4.86
N ARG A 136 19.31 7.23 5.30
CA ARG A 136 19.04 8.05 6.49
C ARG A 136 19.18 7.28 7.79
N ARG A 137 19.22 5.94 7.74
CA ARG A 137 19.34 5.07 8.92
C ARG A 137 20.49 5.47 9.83
N ARG A 138 21.67 5.78 9.28
CA ARG A 138 22.84 6.16 10.11
C ARG A 138 22.58 7.41 10.93
N ALA A 139 21.94 8.42 10.34
CA ALA A 139 21.58 9.65 11.03
C ALA A 139 20.51 9.43 12.10
N VAL A 140 19.51 8.59 11.81
CA VAL A 140 18.46 8.25 12.79
C VAL A 140 19.04 7.46 13.97
N LEU A 141 19.91 6.47 13.68
CA LEU A 141 20.55 5.66 14.71
C LEU A 141 21.54 6.48 15.55
N SER A 142 22.29 7.41 14.96
CA SER A 142 23.18 8.28 15.73
C SER A 142 22.38 9.23 16.63
N TRP A 143 21.28 9.82 16.11
CA TRP A 143 20.37 10.62 16.90
C TRP A 143 19.76 9.83 18.07
N TRP A 144 19.28 8.61 17.82
CA TRP A 144 18.74 7.72 18.87
C TRP A 144 19.79 7.36 19.93
N LYS A 145 20.99 6.98 19.52
CA LYS A 145 22.10 6.68 20.44
C LYS A 145 22.42 7.88 21.32
N ASN A 146 22.48 9.09 20.75
CA ASN A 146 22.73 10.32 21.51
C ASN A 146 21.66 10.61 22.57
N ILE A 147 20.41 10.21 22.35
CA ILE A 147 19.33 10.34 23.35
C ILE A 147 19.45 9.25 24.41
N ARG A 148 19.66 8.01 23.98
CA ARG A 148 19.73 6.84 24.87
C ARG A 148 20.94 6.89 25.81
N ASP A 149 22.10 7.29 25.28
CA ASP A 149 23.39 7.26 25.96
C ASP A 149 23.67 8.56 26.76
N LYS A 150 22.74 9.53 26.71
CA LYS A 150 22.77 10.75 27.54
C LYS A 150 22.34 10.52 29.01
N LYS A 151 22.50 9.30 29.51
CA LYS A 151 22.29 8.93 30.91
C LYS A 151 23.61 8.83 31.65
#